data_AF-A0A923RQP5-F1
#
_entry.id   AF-A0A923RQP5-F1
#
_cell.length_a   1.000
_cell.length_b   1.000
_cell.length_c   1.000
_cell.angle_alpha   90.00
_cell.angle_beta   90.00
_cell.angle_gamma   90.00
#
_symmetry.space_group_name_H-M   'P 1'
#
loop_
_entity.id
_entity.type
_entity.pdbx_description
1 polymer ?
#
loop_
_entity_poly.entity_id
_entity_poly.type
_entity_poly.pdbx_seq_one_letter_code
_entity_poly.pdbx_strand_id
1 'polypeptide(L)'
;MQRKGKKWLAVLFTAAVSLTVVFLTGEKEIKAAGETASFGSESYEWVQGEESPIGVYVSSDNPVYFAEMTVVYDPEMLQYSSGAGLEAEGRVRVETGGGGNTEVSQMLYFIPLRSGRTEITIESVTVQYESGETASAAAASVPVTVALAEGCALNALAIDGEPLKEFRPDTFSYTLDVGADTERITVTGTPEADTTTVSVSDTELALGSNTIQITTTNEEGSQALYTLTVNRAEPAKSPPEQKMAEEEKGTASKAEVIQEKDIESGTAAEKMILFILLALFFILVVLLLILIHILRKKRRYRYRAVNKRQHHKKMQDLQQKVTENLQEQQEEHIEIDVQHVTMEFKREKDEATSIKELLIRTIKKQRSYEMFKALDDVSFTVHKGEVVGIIGTNGSGKSTLLKIISGVLAPTKGKAVVDRSKIQLLTLGTGFDFELTGRENVYLNGAIIGYTKEFIDEKYEEIVKFAELEGFMEEKVRNYSSGMVSRLGFAIATIRDTPEILILDEVLSVGDMFFQKKSTARIKEMMNGGSTVLIVSHSTSVIKSNCTKAVWIEKGKLRAVGEPEMVCEAYQKM
;
A
#
# COMPACT_ATOMS: atom_id res chain seq x y z
N MET A 1 -45.70 -15.94 -78.17
CA MET A 1 -46.64 -15.39 -77.16
C MET A 1 -46.08 -15.64 -75.76
N GLN A 2 -46.58 -14.95 -74.71
CA GLN A 2 -46.26 -15.17 -73.28
C GLN A 2 -44.77 -15.29 -72.84
N ARG A 3 -44.12 -14.14 -72.61
CA ARG A 3 -42.89 -14.04 -71.79
C ARG A 3 -43.23 -13.61 -70.35
N LYS A 4 -44.15 -14.31 -69.68
CA LYS A 4 -44.59 -14.05 -68.28
C LYS A 4 -44.72 -15.38 -67.51
N GLY A 5 -43.67 -15.78 -66.78
CA GLY A 5 -43.68 -17.06 -66.03
C GLY A 5 -42.53 -17.33 -65.05
N LYS A 6 -41.53 -16.45 -64.92
CA LYS A 6 -40.38 -16.63 -64.01
C LYS A 6 -40.12 -15.42 -63.08
N LYS A 7 -41.19 -14.86 -62.49
CA LYS A 7 -41.09 -13.87 -61.40
C LYS A 7 -41.76 -14.27 -60.09
N TRP A 8 -42.59 -15.34 -60.07
CA TRP A 8 -43.37 -15.71 -58.88
C TRP A 8 -42.66 -16.66 -57.91
N LEU A 9 -41.77 -17.56 -58.36
CA LEU A 9 -41.01 -18.43 -57.46
C LEU A 9 -40.02 -17.67 -56.57
N ALA A 10 -39.40 -16.60 -57.08
CA ALA A 10 -38.44 -15.79 -56.31
C ALA A 10 -39.09 -15.06 -55.13
N VAL A 11 -40.34 -14.61 -55.29
CA VAL A 11 -41.09 -13.86 -54.26
C VAL A 11 -41.54 -14.77 -53.11
N LEU A 12 -41.92 -16.01 -53.41
CA LEU A 12 -42.28 -17.00 -52.38
C LEU A 12 -41.08 -17.40 -51.52
N PHE A 13 -39.87 -17.49 -52.10
CA PHE A 13 -38.67 -17.85 -51.36
C PHE A 13 -38.16 -16.70 -50.46
N THR A 14 -38.32 -15.43 -50.87
CA THR A 14 -38.01 -14.29 -49.98
C THR A 14 -39.04 -14.14 -48.86
N ALA A 15 -40.33 -14.35 -49.13
CA ALA A 15 -41.38 -14.25 -48.12
C ALA A 15 -41.22 -15.27 -46.97
N ALA A 16 -40.82 -16.51 -47.28
CA ALA A 16 -40.61 -17.55 -46.27
C ALA A 16 -39.45 -17.23 -45.32
N VAL A 17 -38.34 -16.68 -45.84
CA VAL A 17 -37.17 -16.32 -45.03
C VAL A 17 -37.49 -15.13 -44.11
N SER A 18 -38.23 -14.12 -44.58
CA SER A 18 -38.61 -12.98 -43.74
C SER A 18 -39.53 -13.33 -42.57
N LEU A 19 -40.37 -14.37 -42.67
CA LEU A 19 -41.31 -14.71 -41.61
C LEU A 19 -40.67 -15.47 -40.43
N THR A 20 -39.51 -16.10 -40.64
CA THR A 20 -38.82 -16.87 -39.58
C THR A 20 -37.96 -15.98 -38.66
N VAL A 21 -37.59 -14.78 -39.12
CA VAL A 21 -36.76 -13.83 -38.34
C VAL A 21 -37.58 -13.05 -37.29
N VAL A 22 -38.88 -12.86 -37.53
CA VAL A 22 -39.78 -12.04 -36.69
C VAL A 22 -40.15 -12.71 -35.35
N PHE A 23 -39.93 -14.03 -35.21
CA PHE A 23 -40.22 -14.78 -33.97
C PHE A 23 -39.00 -15.05 -33.06
N LEU A 24 -37.84 -14.45 -33.37
CA LEU A 24 -36.66 -14.48 -32.49
C LEU A 24 -36.17 -13.09 -32.04
N THR A 25 -36.87 -12.02 -32.42
CA THR A 25 -36.84 -10.75 -31.68
C THR A 25 -37.82 -10.84 -30.52
N GLY A 26 -37.44 -11.56 -29.46
CA GLY A 26 -38.02 -11.31 -28.13
C GLY A 26 -37.79 -9.85 -27.75
N GLU A 27 -38.68 -9.29 -26.93
CA GLU A 27 -38.67 -7.87 -26.58
C GLU A 27 -37.34 -7.49 -25.91
N LYS A 28 -36.43 -6.91 -26.69
CA LYS A 28 -35.37 -6.09 -26.13
C LYS A 28 -36.02 -4.83 -25.59
N GLU A 29 -36.31 -4.85 -24.30
CA GLU A 29 -36.33 -3.63 -23.50
C GLU A 29 -35.12 -2.79 -23.90
N ILE A 30 -35.36 -1.51 -24.22
CA ILE A 30 -34.29 -0.58 -24.51
C ILE A 30 -33.66 -0.20 -23.16
N LYS A 31 -32.81 -1.08 -22.63
CA LYS A 31 -31.91 -0.73 -21.55
C LYS A 31 -31.07 0.45 -22.01
N ALA A 32 -31.06 1.52 -21.21
CA ALA A 32 -30.15 2.63 -21.38
C ALA A 32 -28.73 2.14 -21.03
N ALA A 33 -28.04 1.59 -22.03
CA ALA A 33 -26.59 1.52 -22.03
C ALA A 33 -26.07 2.96 -22.08
N GLY A 34 -25.14 3.29 -21.19
CA GLY A 34 -24.61 4.65 -21.06
C GLY A 34 -23.28 4.63 -20.33
N GLU A 35 -22.39 5.50 -20.75
CA GLU A 35 -21.06 5.68 -20.19
C GLU A 35 -21.17 6.21 -18.75
N THR A 36 -20.36 5.68 -17.84
CA THR A 36 -20.35 6.06 -16.42
C THR A 36 -18.99 6.58 -16.01
N ALA A 37 -18.97 7.69 -15.29
CA ALA A 37 -17.81 8.22 -14.59
C ALA A 37 -17.92 7.86 -13.11
N SER A 38 -16.82 7.48 -12.47
CA SER A 38 -16.82 7.16 -11.05
C SER A 38 -15.45 7.35 -10.40
N PHE A 39 -15.45 7.31 -9.07
CA PHE A 39 -14.24 7.29 -8.25
C PHE A 39 -14.07 5.92 -7.59
N GLY A 40 -12.85 5.60 -7.17
CA GLY A 40 -12.55 4.32 -6.50
C GLY A 40 -13.24 4.08 -5.14
N SER A 41 -13.98 5.04 -4.60
CA SER A 41 -14.70 4.98 -3.32
C SER A 41 -15.81 6.05 -3.25
N GLU A 42 -16.80 5.84 -2.37
CA GLU A 42 -17.92 6.77 -2.13
C GLU A 42 -17.52 8.01 -1.31
N SER A 43 -16.37 7.96 -0.62
CA SER A 43 -15.75 9.09 0.07
C SER A 43 -14.26 8.82 0.28
N TYR A 44 -13.49 9.85 0.63
CA TYR A 44 -12.08 9.72 0.99
C TYR A 44 -11.76 10.42 2.33
N GLU A 45 -10.92 9.79 3.14
CA GLU A 45 -10.35 10.37 4.37
C GLU A 45 -8.83 10.55 4.22
N TRP A 46 -8.36 11.80 4.27
CA TRP A 46 -6.97 12.20 4.04
C TRP A 46 -6.37 12.95 5.23
N VAL A 47 -5.05 13.18 5.23
CA VAL A 47 -4.30 13.87 6.31
C VAL A 47 -3.63 15.11 5.75
N GLN A 48 -3.65 16.22 6.49
CA GLN A 48 -3.02 17.48 6.06
C GLN A 48 -1.52 17.26 5.78
N GLY A 49 -1.06 17.68 4.59
CA GLY A 49 0.32 17.55 4.14
C GLY A 49 0.75 16.18 3.58
N GLU A 50 -0.06 15.11 3.70
CA GLU A 50 0.27 13.80 3.12
C GLU A 50 -0.21 13.69 1.66
N GLU A 51 0.68 13.34 0.73
CA GLU A 51 0.29 13.08 -0.67
C GLU A 51 -0.68 11.89 -0.74
N SER A 52 -1.90 12.19 -1.17
CA SER A 52 -3.08 11.33 -1.06
C SER A 52 -3.62 10.98 -2.45
N PRO A 53 -3.80 9.68 -2.78
CA PRO A 53 -4.25 9.23 -4.10
C PRO A 53 -5.78 9.25 -4.24
N ILE A 54 -6.25 9.52 -5.46
CA ILE A 54 -7.64 9.33 -5.90
C ILE A 54 -7.69 8.69 -7.29
N GLY A 55 -8.42 7.57 -7.42
CA GLY A 55 -8.64 6.92 -8.69
C GLY A 55 -9.91 7.47 -9.36
N VAL A 56 -9.78 7.94 -10.61
CA VAL A 56 -10.90 8.28 -11.50
C VAL A 56 -11.06 7.20 -12.57
N TYR A 57 -12.30 6.83 -12.84
CA TYR A 57 -12.68 5.69 -13.68
C TYR A 57 -13.76 6.11 -14.68
N VAL A 58 -13.68 5.56 -15.90
CA VAL A 58 -14.71 5.67 -16.93
C VAL A 58 -14.99 4.28 -17.49
N SER A 59 -16.25 3.86 -17.39
CA SER A 59 -16.69 2.51 -17.78
C SER A 59 -17.79 2.60 -18.85
N SER A 60 -17.69 1.75 -19.87
CA SER A 60 -18.59 1.68 -21.02
C SER A 60 -18.91 0.23 -21.39
N ASP A 61 -20.11 -0.02 -21.95
CA ASP A 61 -20.45 -1.30 -22.57
C ASP A 61 -19.61 -1.60 -23.84
N ASN A 62 -18.87 -0.63 -24.38
CA ASN A 62 -18.04 -0.77 -25.58
C ASN A 62 -16.53 -0.59 -25.29
N PRO A 63 -15.64 -1.30 -26.02
CA PRO A 63 -14.19 -1.10 -25.98
C PRO A 63 -13.74 0.36 -26.16
N VAL A 64 -13.26 0.98 -25.10
CA VAL A 64 -12.73 2.35 -25.10
C VAL A 64 -11.39 2.36 -25.82
N TYR A 65 -11.27 3.22 -26.83
CA TYR A 65 -9.99 3.51 -27.48
C TYR A 65 -9.25 4.59 -26.68
N PHE A 66 -9.95 5.69 -26.34
CA PHE A 66 -9.44 6.84 -25.60
C PHE A 66 -10.55 7.48 -24.78
N ALA A 67 -10.23 8.01 -23.60
CA ALA A 67 -11.13 8.85 -22.82
C ALA A 67 -10.42 10.12 -22.35
N GLU A 68 -11.17 11.21 -22.38
CA GLU A 68 -10.78 12.53 -21.88
C GLU A 68 -11.77 12.94 -20.80
N MET A 69 -11.29 13.43 -19.65
CA MET A 69 -12.16 13.91 -18.57
C MET A 69 -11.56 15.11 -17.85
N THR A 70 -12.42 15.99 -17.35
CA THR A 70 -12.04 17.16 -16.56
C THR A 70 -12.39 16.94 -15.09
N VAL A 71 -11.38 17.02 -14.23
CA VAL A 71 -11.53 16.86 -12.77
C VAL A 71 -11.32 18.21 -12.11
N VAL A 72 -12.32 18.66 -11.37
CA VAL A 72 -12.37 19.93 -10.65
C VAL A 72 -12.22 19.67 -9.16
N TYR A 73 -11.45 20.51 -8.47
CA TYR A 73 -11.19 20.44 -7.04
C TYR A 73 -11.08 21.85 -6.45
N ASP A 74 -11.24 21.97 -5.13
CA ASP A 74 -11.03 23.22 -4.39
C ASP A 74 -9.52 23.46 -4.13
N PRO A 75 -8.91 24.51 -4.72
CA PRO A 75 -7.49 24.81 -4.52
C PRO A 75 -7.18 25.46 -3.16
N GLU A 76 -8.17 25.94 -2.39
CA GLU A 76 -7.92 26.43 -1.04
C GLU A 76 -7.72 25.29 -0.04
N MET A 77 -8.32 24.12 -0.33
CA MET A 77 -8.28 22.90 0.48
C MET A 77 -7.26 21.87 0.00
N LEU A 78 -7.01 21.77 -1.31
CA LEU A 78 -6.18 20.73 -1.92
C LEU A 78 -5.19 21.31 -2.93
N GLN A 79 -3.91 20.97 -2.82
CA GLN A 79 -2.94 21.18 -3.89
C GLN A 79 -2.87 19.95 -4.78
N TYR A 80 -3.03 20.12 -6.09
CA TYR A 80 -2.75 19.04 -7.04
C TYR A 80 -1.24 18.77 -7.16
N SER A 81 -0.85 17.50 -7.08
CA SER A 81 0.55 17.05 -7.21
C SER A 81 0.83 16.43 -8.59
N SER A 82 0.16 15.33 -8.94
CA SER A 82 0.52 14.54 -10.14
C SER A 82 -0.58 13.58 -10.62
N GLY A 83 -0.33 12.93 -11.76
CA GLY A 83 -1.16 11.86 -12.33
C GLY A 83 -1.68 12.12 -13.76
N ALA A 84 -1.86 13.40 -14.10
CA ALA A 84 -2.40 13.90 -15.38
C ALA A 84 -1.96 15.37 -15.63
N GLY A 85 -2.50 16.03 -16.66
CA GLY A 85 -2.20 17.43 -16.98
C GLY A 85 -3.02 18.42 -16.14
N LEU A 86 -2.36 19.39 -15.48
CA LEU A 86 -3.04 20.53 -14.86
C LEU A 86 -3.36 21.57 -15.95
N GLU A 87 -4.64 21.94 -16.11
CA GLU A 87 -5.02 23.04 -17.02
C GLU A 87 -4.88 24.40 -16.34
N ALA A 88 -5.37 24.46 -15.10
CA ALA A 88 -5.37 25.62 -14.23
C ALA A 88 -5.43 25.13 -12.77
N GLU A 89 -5.12 26.02 -11.84
CA GLU A 89 -5.37 25.77 -10.42
C GLU A 89 -6.86 25.46 -10.19
N GLY A 90 -7.16 24.38 -9.45
CA GLY A 90 -8.52 23.82 -9.33
C GLY A 90 -9.01 22.94 -10.50
N ARG A 91 -8.27 22.77 -11.61
CA ARG A 91 -8.73 22.00 -12.80
C ARG A 91 -7.66 21.11 -13.45
N VAL A 92 -7.88 19.79 -13.44
CA VAL A 92 -7.02 18.77 -14.05
C VAL A 92 -7.71 18.18 -15.30
N ARG A 93 -6.98 18.07 -16.42
CA ARG A 93 -7.39 17.37 -17.63
C ARG A 93 -6.69 16.03 -17.72
N VAL A 94 -7.48 14.98 -17.74
CA VAL A 94 -7.05 13.58 -17.73
C VAL A 94 -7.30 12.98 -19.11
N GLU A 95 -6.23 12.51 -19.75
CA GLU A 95 -6.26 11.81 -21.04
C GLU A 95 -5.76 10.37 -20.79
N THR A 96 -6.60 9.36 -21.03
CA THR A 96 -6.25 7.95 -20.80
C THR A 96 -6.63 7.06 -21.97
N GLY A 97 -5.74 6.14 -22.35
CA GLY A 97 -5.92 5.24 -23.49
C GLY A 97 -6.40 3.86 -23.06
N GLY A 98 -7.57 3.43 -23.56
CA GLY A 98 -8.18 2.18 -23.12
C GLY A 98 -7.65 0.93 -23.79
N GLY A 99 -7.07 1.05 -25.00
CA GLY A 99 -6.46 -0.08 -25.71
C GLY A 99 -7.44 -1.22 -26.04
N GLY A 100 -8.75 -0.94 -26.07
CA GLY A 100 -9.81 -1.94 -26.27
C GLY A 100 -10.44 -2.49 -24.98
N ASN A 101 -10.08 -1.98 -23.79
CA ASN A 101 -10.77 -2.31 -22.55
C ASN A 101 -12.11 -1.56 -22.43
N THR A 102 -13.09 -2.16 -21.75
CA THR A 102 -14.39 -1.54 -21.44
C THR A 102 -14.35 -0.57 -20.25
N GLU A 103 -13.29 -0.61 -19.45
CA GLU A 103 -13.01 0.33 -18.35
C GLU A 103 -11.64 0.96 -18.57
N VAL A 104 -11.54 2.26 -18.29
CA VAL A 104 -10.29 3.01 -18.25
C VAL A 104 -10.20 3.79 -16.95
N SER A 105 -8.99 3.98 -16.44
CA SER A 105 -8.76 4.68 -15.19
C SER A 105 -7.50 5.51 -15.22
N GLN A 106 -7.41 6.49 -14.33
CA GLN A 106 -6.18 7.20 -14.01
C GLN A 106 -6.10 7.44 -12.50
N MET A 107 -4.90 7.32 -11.93
CA MET A 107 -4.64 7.74 -10.55
C MET A 107 -4.16 9.19 -10.55
N LEU A 108 -4.78 10.03 -9.73
CA LEU A 108 -4.38 11.41 -9.45
C LEU A 108 -3.90 11.51 -8.00
N TYR A 109 -3.06 12.49 -7.71
CA TYR A 109 -2.45 12.70 -6.40
C TYR A 109 -2.63 14.16 -5.96
N PHE A 110 -3.08 14.35 -4.72
CA PHE A 110 -3.35 15.64 -4.10
C PHE A 110 -2.66 15.72 -2.74
N ILE A 111 -2.17 16.90 -2.36
CA ILE A 111 -1.64 17.20 -1.03
C ILE A 111 -2.69 18.07 -0.33
N PRO A 112 -3.34 17.59 0.76
CA PRO A 112 -4.35 18.39 1.45
C PRO A 112 -3.70 19.55 2.20
N LEU A 113 -4.14 20.77 1.90
CA LEU A 113 -3.57 22.01 2.43
C LEU A 113 -4.12 22.38 3.80
N ARG A 114 -5.35 21.97 4.13
CA ARG A 114 -6.04 22.26 5.41
C ARG A 114 -6.91 21.08 5.82
N SER A 115 -7.13 20.92 7.13
CA SER A 115 -8.17 20.05 7.69
C SER A 115 -9.55 20.60 7.32
N GLY A 116 -10.56 19.76 7.10
CA GLY A 116 -11.90 20.22 6.69
C GLY A 116 -12.67 19.20 5.85
N ARG A 117 -13.71 19.66 5.16
CA ARG A 117 -14.40 18.89 4.10
C ARG A 117 -14.37 19.65 2.79
N THR A 118 -14.21 18.92 1.69
CA THR A 118 -14.25 19.43 0.33
C THR A 118 -14.79 18.36 -0.62
N GLU A 119 -14.85 18.62 -1.91
CA GLU A 119 -15.38 17.70 -2.94
C GLU A 119 -14.49 17.73 -4.18
N ILE A 120 -14.30 16.56 -4.81
CA ILE A 120 -13.66 16.43 -6.12
C ILE A 120 -14.71 15.97 -7.11
N THR A 121 -14.82 16.65 -8.25
CA THR A 121 -15.87 16.43 -9.25
C THR A 121 -15.28 16.16 -10.63
N ILE A 122 -15.66 15.04 -11.25
CA ILE A 122 -15.52 14.81 -12.69
C ILE A 122 -16.63 15.62 -13.37
N GLU A 123 -16.27 16.83 -13.83
CA GLU A 123 -17.19 17.81 -14.42
C GLU A 123 -17.64 17.41 -15.82
N SER A 124 -16.73 16.81 -16.60
CA SER A 124 -17.04 16.35 -17.96
C SER A 124 -16.24 15.09 -18.32
N VAL A 125 -16.81 14.24 -19.17
CA VAL A 125 -16.17 13.06 -19.77
C VAL A 125 -16.53 12.98 -21.25
N THR A 126 -15.54 12.72 -22.09
CA THR A 126 -15.70 12.34 -23.50
C THR A 126 -14.98 11.02 -23.75
N VAL A 127 -15.72 10.00 -24.17
CA VAL A 127 -15.22 8.68 -24.57
C VAL A 127 -15.12 8.64 -26.09
N GLN A 128 -14.06 8.04 -26.63
CA GLN A 128 -13.88 7.75 -28.05
C GLN A 128 -13.69 6.24 -28.26
N TYR A 129 -14.38 5.71 -29.27
CA TYR A 129 -14.36 4.30 -29.66
C TYR A 129 -13.48 4.07 -30.90
N GLU A 130 -13.08 2.82 -31.17
CA GLU A 130 -12.29 2.48 -32.38
C GLU A 130 -13.01 2.80 -33.70
N SER A 131 -14.34 2.95 -33.67
CA SER A 131 -15.14 3.43 -34.82
C SER A 131 -14.94 4.92 -35.15
N GLY A 132 -14.33 5.68 -34.24
CA GLY A 132 -14.27 7.15 -34.30
C GLY A 132 -15.56 7.83 -33.80
N GLU A 133 -16.51 7.06 -33.26
CA GLU A 133 -17.70 7.59 -32.58
C GLU A 133 -17.34 8.05 -31.17
N THR A 134 -18.05 9.06 -30.66
CA THR A 134 -17.80 9.68 -29.36
C THR A 134 -19.06 9.73 -28.51
N ALA A 135 -18.92 9.54 -27.21
CA ALA A 135 -20.00 9.61 -26.22
C ALA A 135 -19.55 10.35 -24.96
N SER A 136 -20.47 10.61 -24.03
CA SER A 136 -20.18 11.35 -22.80
C SER A 136 -20.87 10.71 -21.60
N ALA A 137 -20.10 10.48 -20.53
CA ALA A 137 -20.63 9.98 -19.28
C ALA A 137 -21.31 11.09 -18.47
N ALA A 138 -22.16 10.70 -17.51
CA ALA A 138 -22.65 11.62 -16.49
C ALA A 138 -21.50 12.13 -15.61
N ALA A 139 -21.60 13.38 -15.15
CA ALA A 139 -20.71 13.93 -14.13
C ALA A 139 -20.85 13.17 -12.80
N ALA A 140 -19.76 13.08 -12.04
CA ALA A 140 -19.71 12.40 -10.75
C ALA A 140 -18.89 13.21 -9.75
N SER A 141 -19.29 13.20 -8.48
CA SER A 141 -18.64 13.95 -7.40
C SER A 141 -18.38 13.04 -6.20
N VAL A 142 -17.30 13.28 -5.46
CA VAL A 142 -16.95 12.52 -4.25
C VAL A 142 -16.49 13.43 -3.11
N PRO A 143 -17.07 13.30 -1.90
CA PRO A 143 -16.64 14.06 -0.75
C PRO A 143 -15.28 13.58 -0.22
N VAL A 144 -14.42 14.54 0.09
CA VAL A 144 -13.11 14.36 0.71
C VAL A 144 -13.15 15.01 2.10
N THR A 145 -12.80 14.24 3.13
CA THR A 145 -12.62 14.75 4.50
C THR A 145 -11.14 14.72 4.85
N VAL A 146 -10.58 15.86 5.23
CA VAL A 146 -9.20 15.98 5.69
C VAL A 146 -9.23 16.02 7.22
N ALA A 147 -8.61 15.03 7.85
CA ALA A 147 -8.60 14.84 9.29
C ALA A 147 -8.04 16.06 10.04
N LEU A 148 -8.56 16.30 11.24
CA LEU A 148 -8.21 17.44 12.09
C LEU A 148 -6.73 17.40 12.52
N ALA A 149 -5.94 18.37 12.06
CA ALA A 149 -4.55 18.54 12.47
C ALA A 149 -4.43 18.89 13.96
N GLU A 150 -3.35 18.42 14.60
CA GLU A 150 -3.12 18.59 16.04
C GLU A 150 -3.04 20.09 16.42
N GLY A 151 -3.76 20.48 17.47
CA GLY A 151 -3.90 21.87 17.90
C GLY A 151 -4.89 22.74 17.10
N CYS A 152 -5.34 22.32 15.91
CA CYS A 152 -6.32 23.08 15.09
C CYS A 152 -7.79 22.87 15.53
N ALA A 153 -8.02 22.17 16.63
CA ALA A 153 -9.34 21.94 17.20
C ALA A 153 -9.94 23.23 17.78
N LEU A 154 -11.26 23.37 17.64
CA LEU A 154 -12.07 24.27 18.46
C LEU A 154 -12.72 23.44 19.58
N ASN A 155 -12.69 23.94 20.82
CA ASN A 155 -13.49 23.42 21.94
C ASN A 155 -14.97 23.79 21.79
N ALA A 156 -15.26 24.97 21.22
CA ALA A 156 -16.60 25.46 20.97
C ALA A 156 -16.64 26.46 19.82
N LEU A 157 -17.75 26.49 19.10
CA LEU A 157 -18.15 27.61 18.25
C LEU A 157 -19.34 28.32 18.91
N ALA A 158 -19.36 29.65 18.93
CA ALA A 158 -20.46 30.45 19.44
C ALA A 158 -20.87 31.52 18.43
N ILE A 159 -22.18 31.78 18.35
CA ILE A 159 -22.81 32.65 17.36
C ILE A 159 -23.62 33.71 18.12
N ASP A 160 -23.27 34.98 17.91
CA ASP A 160 -23.73 36.15 18.66
C ASP A 160 -23.62 36.01 20.19
N GLY A 161 -22.65 35.21 20.63
CA GLY A 161 -22.33 34.91 22.03
C GLY A 161 -22.95 33.63 22.58
N GLU A 162 -23.93 33.03 21.88
CA GLU A 162 -24.55 31.77 22.29
C GLU A 162 -23.78 30.56 21.72
N PRO A 163 -23.39 29.56 22.54
CA PRO A 163 -22.72 28.35 22.05
C PRO A 163 -23.57 27.56 21.06
N LEU A 164 -22.97 27.16 19.93
CA LEU A 164 -23.60 26.31 18.94
C LEU A 164 -23.90 24.94 19.55
N LYS A 165 -25.19 24.62 19.68
CA LYS A 165 -25.64 23.35 20.25
C LYS A 165 -25.17 22.20 19.39
N GLU A 166 -24.77 21.12 20.05
CA GLU A 166 -24.27 19.89 19.42
C GLU A 166 -22.98 20.07 18.60
N PHE A 167 -22.23 21.17 18.80
CA PHE A 167 -20.88 21.34 18.25
C PHE A 167 -19.95 20.14 18.56
N ARG A 168 -19.10 19.81 17.59
CA ARG A 168 -18.12 18.72 17.59
C ARG A 168 -16.83 19.20 16.90
N PRO A 169 -15.63 19.02 17.48
CA PRO A 169 -14.37 19.47 16.87
C PRO A 169 -14.07 18.82 15.51
N ASP A 170 -14.58 17.61 15.28
CA ASP A 170 -14.46 16.81 14.06
C ASP A 170 -15.56 17.09 13.00
N THR A 171 -16.61 17.83 13.37
CA THR A 171 -17.64 18.27 12.41
C THR A 171 -17.26 19.61 11.80
N PHE A 172 -16.79 19.58 10.55
CA PHE A 172 -16.35 20.77 9.80
C PHE A 172 -17.45 21.55 9.08
N SER A 173 -18.73 21.14 9.14
CA SER A 173 -19.82 21.82 8.44
C SER A 173 -21.07 21.93 9.31
N TYR A 174 -21.63 23.13 9.39
CA TYR A 174 -22.85 23.45 10.15
C TYR A 174 -23.80 24.30 9.31
N THR A 175 -25.10 24.21 9.59
CA THR A 175 -26.13 25.05 8.98
C THR A 175 -26.92 25.77 10.07
N LEU A 176 -27.17 27.07 9.88
CA LEU A 176 -27.97 27.91 10.77
C LEU A 176 -29.02 28.68 9.95
N ASP A 177 -30.28 28.65 10.38
CA ASP A 177 -31.32 29.52 9.86
C ASP A 177 -31.45 30.77 10.76
N VAL A 178 -31.42 31.97 10.20
CA VAL A 178 -31.50 33.25 10.94
C VAL A 178 -32.69 34.10 10.50
N GLY A 179 -33.29 34.80 11.48
CA GLY A 179 -34.31 35.82 11.22
C GLY A 179 -33.73 36.96 10.37
N ALA A 180 -34.51 37.52 9.45
CA ALA A 180 -33.96 38.35 8.39
C ALA A 180 -33.44 39.72 8.81
N ASP A 181 -33.86 40.24 9.96
CA ASP A 181 -33.31 41.47 10.52
C ASP A 181 -31.83 41.30 10.93
N THR A 182 -31.31 40.07 10.88
CA THR A 182 -29.89 39.71 11.02
C THR A 182 -29.13 40.00 9.72
N GLU A 183 -28.68 41.24 9.55
CA GLU A 183 -27.82 41.65 8.43
C GLU A 183 -26.38 41.14 8.55
N ARG A 184 -25.96 40.78 9.77
CA ARG A 184 -24.64 40.22 10.09
C ARG A 184 -24.76 39.40 11.37
N ILE A 185 -23.98 38.32 11.48
CA ILE A 185 -23.79 37.58 12.75
C ILE A 185 -22.36 37.74 13.28
N THR A 186 -22.17 37.49 14.56
CA THR A 186 -20.84 37.46 15.20
C THR A 186 -20.44 36.02 15.47
N VAL A 187 -19.54 35.44 14.67
CA VAL A 187 -19.04 34.07 14.91
C VAL A 187 -17.75 34.15 15.73
N THR A 188 -17.63 33.30 16.74
CA THR A 188 -16.43 33.18 17.59
C THR A 188 -16.09 31.71 17.81
N GLY A 189 -14.86 31.31 17.49
CA GLY A 189 -14.31 30.00 17.83
C GLY A 189 -13.46 30.09 19.09
N THR A 190 -13.67 29.18 20.04
CA THR A 190 -12.78 28.96 21.19
C THR A 190 -11.83 27.82 20.82
N PRO A 191 -10.52 28.05 20.64
CA PRO A 191 -9.57 27.00 20.29
C PRO A 191 -9.38 25.98 21.43
N GLU A 192 -8.81 24.82 21.12
CA GLU A 192 -8.36 23.87 22.15
C GLU A 192 -7.03 24.28 22.80
N ALA A 193 -6.08 24.77 22.00
CA ALA A 193 -4.81 25.29 22.45
C ALA A 193 -4.80 26.82 22.51
N ASP A 194 -4.30 27.41 23.60
CA ASP A 194 -4.13 28.86 23.78
C ASP A 194 -3.26 29.52 22.69
N THR A 195 -2.44 28.73 22.00
CA THR A 195 -1.52 29.15 20.93
C THR A 195 -2.14 29.12 19.54
N THR A 196 -3.32 28.52 19.37
CA THR A 196 -4.02 28.44 18.08
C THR A 196 -4.82 29.70 17.81
N THR A 197 -4.50 30.35 16.70
CA THR A 197 -5.23 31.53 16.22
C THR A 197 -6.54 31.12 15.52
N VAL A 198 -7.56 31.97 15.63
CA VAL A 198 -8.87 31.77 14.97
C VAL A 198 -9.19 33.00 14.14
N SER A 199 -9.54 32.79 12.88
CA SER A 199 -9.97 33.81 11.94
C SER A 199 -11.33 33.43 11.34
N VAL A 200 -12.17 34.43 11.09
CA VAL A 200 -13.48 34.29 10.47
C VAL A 200 -13.49 35.13 9.19
N SER A 201 -14.15 34.64 8.14
CA SER A 201 -14.38 35.37 6.89
C SER A 201 -15.28 36.60 7.10
N ASP A 202 -15.73 37.19 5.99
CA ASP A 202 -16.89 38.07 6.05
C ASP A 202 -18.09 37.36 6.70
N THR A 203 -18.92 38.14 7.38
CA THR A 203 -20.09 37.73 8.15
C THR A 203 -21.34 38.53 7.80
N GLU A 204 -21.25 39.48 6.85
CA GLU A 204 -22.41 40.16 6.28
C GLU A 204 -23.24 39.17 5.44
N LEU A 205 -24.56 39.21 5.63
CA LEU A 205 -25.49 38.19 5.11
C LEU A 205 -26.41 38.78 4.05
N ALA A 206 -26.38 38.23 2.84
CA ALA A 206 -27.44 38.41 1.85
C ALA A 206 -28.71 37.64 2.27
N LEU A 207 -29.85 37.97 1.66
CA LEU A 207 -31.08 37.16 1.80
C LEU A 207 -30.87 35.80 1.12
N GLY A 208 -31.37 34.72 1.72
CA GLY A 208 -31.08 33.36 1.28
C GLY A 208 -29.83 32.77 1.94
N SER A 209 -29.13 31.87 1.23
CA SER A 209 -28.01 31.11 1.80
C SER A 209 -26.66 31.82 1.62
N ASN A 210 -25.87 31.85 2.69
CA ASN A 210 -24.55 32.48 2.78
C ASN A 210 -23.54 31.46 3.34
N THR A 211 -22.26 31.65 3.06
CA THR A 211 -21.19 30.77 3.57
C THR A 211 -20.17 31.56 4.37
N ILE A 212 -20.00 31.23 5.64
CA ILE A 212 -18.97 31.81 6.52
C ILE A 212 -17.91 30.74 6.78
N GLN A 213 -16.65 31.07 6.50
CA GLN A 213 -15.50 30.23 6.81
C GLN A 213 -14.90 30.64 8.16
N ILE A 214 -14.56 29.66 9.00
CA ILE A 214 -13.78 29.82 10.21
C ILE A 214 -12.50 29.03 10.04
N THR A 215 -11.37 29.72 9.88
CA THR A 215 -10.04 29.09 9.75
C THR A 215 -9.29 29.22 11.07
N THR A 216 -8.91 28.08 11.63
CA THR A 216 -7.93 27.98 12.73
C THR A 216 -6.52 27.87 12.18
N THR A 217 -5.50 28.27 12.93
CA THR A 217 -4.08 28.04 12.59
C THR A 217 -3.24 27.85 13.84
N ASN A 218 -2.55 26.70 13.94
CA ASN A 218 -1.67 26.36 15.07
C ASN A 218 -0.26 27.00 14.93
N GLU A 219 0.63 26.80 15.91
CA GLU A 219 2.00 27.38 15.88
C GLU A 219 2.86 26.87 14.72
N GLU A 220 2.59 25.67 14.20
CA GLU A 220 3.33 25.07 13.09
C GLU A 220 2.83 25.54 11.71
N GLY A 221 1.73 26.30 11.67
CA GLY A 221 1.09 26.78 10.44
C GLY A 221 0.10 25.79 9.81
N SER A 222 -0.19 24.66 10.48
CA SER A 222 -1.30 23.77 10.10
C SER A 222 -2.64 24.49 10.33
N GLN A 223 -3.69 24.08 9.61
CA GLN A 223 -4.95 24.81 9.57
C GLN A 223 -6.15 23.87 9.55
N ALA A 224 -7.25 24.26 10.18
CA ALA A 224 -8.54 23.61 10.00
C ALA A 224 -9.62 24.63 9.59
N LEU A 225 -10.35 24.30 8.53
CA LEU A 225 -11.44 25.07 7.96
C LEU A 225 -12.79 24.49 8.40
N TYR A 226 -13.55 25.26 9.15
CA TYR A 226 -14.94 24.97 9.51
C TYR A 226 -15.84 25.88 8.67
N THR A 227 -16.92 25.32 8.12
CA THR A 227 -17.89 26.02 7.28
C THR A 227 -19.23 26.17 8.00
N LEU A 228 -19.74 27.38 8.05
CA LEU A 228 -21.07 27.70 8.58
C LEU A 228 -21.94 28.27 7.45
N THR A 229 -22.90 27.48 6.99
CA THR A 229 -23.92 27.90 6.02
C THR A 229 -25.05 28.63 6.77
N VAL A 230 -25.33 29.88 6.41
CA VAL A 230 -26.32 30.73 7.10
C VAL A 230 -27.45 31.13 6.15
N ASN A 231 -28.66 30.67 6.44
CA ASN A 231 -29.85 30.96 5.66
C ASN A 231 -30.63 32.12 6.30
N ARG A 232 -30.66 33.29 5.64
CA ARG A 232 -31.36 34.49 6.10
C ARG A 232 -32.78 34.58 5.52
N ALA A 233 -33.79 34.67 6.39
CA ALA A 233 -35.22 34.72 6.05
C ALA A 233 -35.69 36.09 5.46
N GLU A 234 -36.99 36.45 5.58
CA GLU A 234 -37.53 37.82 5.36
C GLU A 234 -38.09 38.48 6.66
N PRO A 235 -38.13 39.84 6.80
CA PRO A 235 -37.94 40.50 8.12
C PRO A 235 -39.18 40.81 8.98
N ALA A 236 -38.98 40.81 10.31
CA ALA A 236 -40.01 41.00 11.34
C ALA A 236 -39.54 41.66 12.67
N LYS A 237 -38.50 42.50 12.67
CA LYS A 237 -38.12 43.54 13.67
C LYS A 237 -37.69 43.10 15.10
N SER A 238 -36.40 43.30 15.37
CA SER A 238 -35.62 43.13 16.64
C SER A 238 -35.19 44.51 17.22
N PRO A 239 -34.04 44.76 17.93
CA PRO A 239 -33.12 43.97 18.82
C PRO A 239 -32.97 44.71 20.20
N PRO A 240 -31.80 45.03 20.85
CA PRO A 240 -30.48 44.37 21.17
C PRO A 240 -30.23 44.34 22.74
N GLU A 241 -29.06 44.37 23.45
CA GLU A 241 -27.57 44.23 23.28
C GLU A 241 -26.84 44.04 24.68
N GLN A 242 -25.47 43.98 24.71
CA GLN A 242 -24.48 44.37 25.79
C GLN A 242 -24.24 43.47 27.05
N LYS A 243 -23.06 43.37 27.76
CA LYS A 243 -21.54 43.41 27.59
C LYS A 243 -20.84 43.59 29.00
N MET A 244 -19.53 43.42 29.39
CA MET A 244 -18.17 43.09 28.86
C MET A 244 -17.14 42.71 30.02
N ALA A 245 -15.78 42.72 29.81
CA ALA A 245 -14.63 42.86 30.78
C ALA A 245 -14.01 41.62 31.54
N GLU A 246 -12.79 41.52 32.16
CA GLU A 246 -11.36 42.05 32.12
C GLU A 246 -10.54 41.52 33.40
N GLU A 247 -9.20 41.40 33.65
CA GLU A 247 -7.87 41.35 32.93
C GLU A 247 -6.63 40.92 33.87
N GLU A 248 -5.40 40.67 33.34
CA GLU A 248 -3.98 40.84 33.88
C GLU A 248 -3.07 39.91 34.86
N LYS A 249 -1.78 39.63 34.45
CA LYS A 249 -0.36 39.71 35.09
C LYS A 249 0.45 38.69 36.04
N GLY A 250 1.70 38.20 35.67
CA GLY A 250 3.08 38.39 36.37
C GLY A 250 4.18 37.34 36.96
N THR A 251 5.44 37.15 36.40
CA THR A 251 6.90 36.90 36.95
C THR A 251 7.49 35.58 37.67
N ALA A 252 8.82 35.24 38.00
CA ALA A 252 10.27 35.29 37.45
C ALA A 252 11.51 34.66 38.34
N SER A 253 12.79 34.39 37.82
CA SER A 253 14.23 34.17 38.44
C SER A 253 14.84 32.77 38.96
N LYS A 254 16.16 32.36 39.25
CA LYS A 254 17.68 32.73 39.13
C LYS A 254 18.76 31.55 39.53
N ALA A 255 20.15 31.66 39.52
CA ALA A 255 21.26 30.56 39.67
C ALA A 255 22.72 30.84 40.36
N GLU A 256 23.81 29.95 40.22
CA GLU A 256 25.37 29.96 40.52
C GLU A 256 26.05 28.90 41.56
N VAL A 257 27.37 28.49 41.83
CA VAL A 257 28.89 28.47 41.43
C VAL A 257 29.77 27.47 42.38
N ILE A 258 31.10 26.97 42.48
CA ILE A 258 32.63 27.27 42.33
C ILE A 258 33.71 26.04 42.27
N GLN A 259 35.08 26.11 42.60
CA GLN A 259 36.27 25.17 42.26
C GLN A 259 37.63 25.07 43.17
N GLU A 260 38.69 24.19 42.87
CA GLU A 260 40.26 24.24 43.02
C GLU A 260 41.29 23.37 43.95
N LYS A 261 42.60 23.13 43.49
CA LYS A 261 44.02 22.84 44.10
C LYS A 261 44.87 21.46 44.24
N ASP A 262 46.22 21.45 44.59
CA ASP A 262 47.36 20.44 44.25
C ASP A 262 48.81 20.45 45.01
N ILE A 263 49.85 19.59 44.68
CA ILE A 263 51.41 19.69 44.75
C ILE A 263 52.28 19.40 46.09
N GLU A 264 53.60 18.97 46.30
CA GLU A 264 54.94 18.58 45.62
C GLU A 264 56.00 17.64 46.46
N SER A 265 57.39 17.67 46.29
CA SER A 265 58.46 16.61 46.63
C SER A 265 59.91 16.99 47.22
N GLY A 266 61.03 16.17 47.11
CA GLY A 266 62.41 16.40 47.75
C GLY A 266 63.65 15.42 47.51
N THR A 267 64.87 15.68 48.08
CA THR A 267 66.21 15.03 47.75
C THR A 267 67.10 14.61 48.99
N ALA A 268 68.42 14.22 49.06
CA ALA A 268 69.66 14.24 48.20
C ALA A 268 70.76 13.10 48.39
N ALA A 269 71.98 13.38 48.94
CA ALA A 269 73.33 12.98 48.38
C ALA A 269 74.28 11.89 49.01
N GLU A 270 74.14 11.40 50.25
CA GLU A 270 75.14 10.52 50.93
C GLU A 270 75.35 9.11 50.30
N LYS A 271 74.64 8.81 49.23
CA LYS A 271 74.41 7.46 48.68
C LYS A 271 75.63 6.84 47.99
N MET A 272 76.65 7.62 47.62
CA MET A 272 77.65 7.21 46.63
C MET A 272 78.56 6.05 47.07
N ILE A 273 78.98 5.98 48.35
CA ILE A 273 79.88 4.92 48.82
C ILE A 273 79.13 3.60 49.01
N LEU A 274 77.90 3.66 49.54
CA LEU A 274 77.00 2.51 49.67
C LEU A 274 76.74 1.84 48.30
N PHE A 275 76.66 2.65 47.24
CA PHE A 275 76.44 2.21 45.86
C PHE A 275 77.50 1.24 45.33
N ILE A 276 78.78 1.38 45.72
CA ILE A 276 79.86 0.52 45.20
C ILE A 276 79.80 -0.90 45.79
N LEU A 277 79.58 -1.00 47.12
CA LEU A 277 79.39 -2.28 47.79
C LEU A 277 78.08 -2.96 47.36
N LEU A 278 76.99 -2.18 47.19
CA LEU A 278 75.75 -2.67 46.59
C LEU A 278 75.98 -3.18 45.17
N ALA A 279 76.77 -2.50 44.33
CA ALA A 279 77.01 -2.93 42.94
C ALA A 279 77.72 -4.29 42.86
N LEU A 280 78.74 -4.54 43.69
CA LEU A 280 79.42 -5.84 43.74
C LEU A 280 78.49 -6.97 44.22
N PHE A 281 77.69 -6.71 45.26
CA PHE A 281 76.67 -7.66 45.71
C PHE A 281 75.60 -7.92 44.64
N PHE A 282 75.15 -6.87 43.94
CA PHE A 282 74.15 -6.94 42.88
C PHE A 282 74.65 -7.75 41.68
N ILE A 283 75.92 -7.62 41.29
CA ILE A 283 76.54 -8.44 40.23
C ILE A 283 76.49 -9.93 40.58
N LEU A 284 76.83 -10.30 41.82
CA LEU A 284 76.76 -11.68 42.30
C LEU A 284 75.32 -12.23 42.28
N VAL A 285 74.35 -11.43 42.75
CA VAL A 285 72.92 -11.76 42.73
C VAL A 285 72.39 -11.89 41.30
N VAL A 286 72.80 -11.01 40.38
CA VAL A 286 72.43 -11.06 38.96
C VAL A 286 72.94 -12.34 38.30
N LEU A 287 74.19 -12.75 38.55
CA LEU A 287 74.73 -14.02 38.03
C LEU A 287 73.93 -15.24 38.53
N LEU A 288 73.59 -15.27 39.83
CA LEU A 288 72.75 -16.32 40.42
C LEU A 288 71.33 -16.33 39.81
N LEU A 289 70.73 -15.14 39.62
CA LEU A 289 69.42 -14.99 38.99
C LEU A 289 69.42 -15.40 37.51
N ILE A 290 70.49 -15.14 36.76
CA ILE A 290 70.67 -15.59 35.37
C ILE A 290 70.70 -17.13 35.31
N LEU A 291 71.46 -17.79 36.20
CA LEU A 291 71.51 -19.25 36.26
C LEU A 291 70.12 -19.85 36.58
N ILE A 292 69.43 -19.30 37.57
CA ILE A 292 68.05 -19.67 37.93
C ILE A 292 67.08 -19.40 36.76
N HIS A 293 67.26 -18.30 36.03
CA HIS A 293 66.44 -17.96 34.86
C HIS A 293 66.64 -18.98 33.73
N ILE A 294 67.87 -19.37 33.41
CA ILE A 294 68.17 -20.37 32.36
C ILE A 294 67.51 -21.72 32.68
N LEU A 295 67.63 -22.19 33.93
CA LEU A 295 66.99 -23.43 34.38
C LEU A 295 65.46 -23.34 34.33
N ARG A 296 64.88 -22.23 34.82
CA ARG A 296 63.43 -21.97 34.73
C ARG A 296 62.94 -21.86 33.28
N LYS A 297 63.72 -21.25 32.38
CA LYS A 297 63.42 -21.12 30.94
C LYS A 297 63.37 -22.50 30.26
N LYS A 298 64.35 -23.37 30.53
CA LYS A 298 64.40 -24.74 29.98
C LYS A 298 63.23 -25.61 30.45
N ARG A 299 62.82 -25.51 31.74
CA ARG A 299 61.60 -26.17 32.25
C ARG A 299 60.32 -25.61 31.64
N ARG A 300 60.18 -24.27 31.56
CA ARG A 300 59.01 -23.58 30.96
C ARG A 300 58.83 -23.92 29.48
N TYR A 301 59.91 -24.10 28.71
CA TYR A 301 59.80 -24.45 27.28
C TYR A 301 59.15 -25.82 27.04
N ARG A 302 59.59 -26.88 27.74
CA ARG A 302 58.98 -28.22 27.60
C ARG A 302 57.51 -28.23 28.02
N TYR A 303 57.17 -27.57 29.13
CA TYR A 303 55.79 -27.49 29.62
C TYR A 303 54.87 -26.73 28.65
N ARG A 304 55.34 -25.58 28.11
CA ARG A 304 54.58 -24.80 27.13
C ARG A 304 54.40 -25.53 25.80
N ALA A 305 55.36 -26.35 25.36
CA ALA A 305 55.24 -27.09 24.10
C ALA A 305 54.13 -28.15 24.13
N VAL A 306 53.99 -28.89 25.24
CA VAL A 306 52.92 -29.90 25.42
C VAL A 306 51.56 -29.21 25.56
N ASN A 307 51.43 -28.24 26.48
CA ASN A 307 50.18 -27.51 26.65
C ASN A 307 49.74 -26.79 25.37
N LYS A 308 50.65 -26.22 24.57
CA LYS A 308 50.26 -25.53 23.32
C LYS A 308 49.70 -26.51 22.27
N ARG A 309 50.21 -27.75 22.19
CA ARG A 309 49.62 -28.80 21.33
C ARG A 309 48.25 -29.25 21.83
N GLN A 310 48.10 -29.49 23.14
CA GLN A 310 46.81 -29.85 23.72
C GLN A 310 45.77 -28.73 23.61
N HIS A 311 46.16 -27.46 23.82
CA HIS A 311 45.27 -26.33 23.57
C HIS A 311 44.92 -26.19 22.11
N HIS A 312 45.87 -26.33 21.17
CA HIS A 312 45.56 -26.19 19.75
C HIS A 312 44.58 -27.28 19.29
N LYS A 313 44.82 -28.55 19.68
CA LYS A 313 43.87 -29.62 19.37
C LYS A 313 42.52 -29.39 20.06
N LYS A 314 42.49 -29.08 21.35
CA LYS A 314 41.23 -28.80 22.06
C LYS A 314 40.48 -27.59 21.48
N MET A 315 41.17 -26.57 20.99
CA MET A 315 40.55 -25.44 20.27
C MET A 315 40.03 -25.86 18.90
N GLN A 316 40.71 -26.74 18.17
CA GLN A 316 40.19 -27.31 16.92
C GLN A 316 38.97 -28.21 17.19
N ASP A 317 39.03 -29.09 18.19
CA ASP A 317 37.90 -29.93 18.62
C ASP A 317 36.71 -29.07 19.11
N LEU A 318 36.96 -27.92 19.76
CA LEU A 318 35.90 -26.95 20.12
C LEU A 318 35.39 -26.15 18.91
N GLN A 319 36.26 -25.70 18.01
CA GLN A 319 35.83 -24.97 16.80
C GLN A 319 34.99 -25.87 15.90
N GLN A 320 35.42 -27.12 15.70
CA GLN A 320 34.65 -28.12 14.97
C GLN A 320 33.30 -28.37 15.65
N LYS A 321 33.24 -28.59 16.97
CA LYS A 321 31.96 -28.74 17.68
C LYS A 321 31.09 -27.49 17.68
N VAL A 322 31.67 -26.29 17.67
CA VAL A 322 30.91 -25.04 17.52
C VAL A 322 30.38 -24.91 16.09
N THR A 323 31.13 -25.33 15.07
CA THR A 323 30.63 -25.40 13.68
C THR A 323 29.57 -26.49 13.49
N GLU A 324 29.77 -27.68 14.04
CA GLU A 324 28.79 -28.78 14.03
C GLU A 324 27.50 -28.34 14.74
N ASN A 325 27.58 -27.80 15.96
CA ASN A 325 26.42 -27.23 16.65
C ASN A 325 25.78 -26.06 15.87
N LEU A 326 26.56 -25.18 15.22
CA LEU A 326 26.02 -24.09 14.40
C LEU A 326 25.32 -24.62 13.13
N GLN A 327 25.75 -25.76 12.59
CA GLN A 327 25.08 -26.41 11.48
C GLN A 327 23.82 -27.16 11.94
N GLU A 328 23.85 -27.88 13.07
CA GLU A 328 22.67 -28.48 13.69
C GLU A 328 21.63 -27.40 14.10
N GLN A 329 22.07 -26.19 14.49
CA GLN A 329 21.20 -25.03 14.73
C GLN A 329 20.77 -24.29 13.44
N GLN A 330 21.44 -24.50 12.31
CA GLN A 330 21.00 -24.00 10.99
C GLN A 330 20.10 -24.99 10.25
N GLU A 331 20.04 -26.26 10.70
CA GLU A 331 19.01 -27.22 10.30
C GLU A 331 17.69 -27.07 11.11
N GLU A 332 17.57 -26.02 11.94
CA GLU A 332 16.32 -25.66 12.64
C GLU A 332 15.19 -25.29 11.65
N HIS A 333 14.42 -26.31 11.25
CA HIS A 333 13.16 -26.21 10.49
C HIS A 333 13.20 -25.29 9.26
N ILE A 334 13.96 -25.71 8.24
CA ILE A 334 13.71 -25.30 6.85
C ILE A 334 12.27 -25.70 6.48
N GLU A 335 11.43 -24.72 6.17
CA GLU A 335 10.00 -24.92 5.84
C GLU A 335 9.73 -24.77 4.33
N ILE A 336 10.59 -24.03 3.61
CA ILE A 336 10.61 -23.97 2.14
C ILE A 336 12.04 -24.08 1.64
N ASP A 337 12.32 -25.07 0.79
CA ASP A 337 13.64 -25.30 0.17
C ASP A 337 13.51 -25.31 -1.36
N VAL A 338 14.08 -24.28 -1.99
CA VAL A 338 14.10 -24.12 -3.45
C VAL A 338 15.47 -24.60 -3.95
N GLN A 339 15.48 -25.69 -4.72
CA GLN A 339 16.71 -26.33 -5.22
C GLN A 339 16.79 -26.26 -6.75
N HIS A 340 17.76 -25.49 -7.28
CA HIS A 340 18.16 -25.43 -8.69
C HIS A 340 17.00 -25.20 -9.67
N VAL A 341 16.02 -24.40 -9.27
CA VAL A 341 14.78 -24.20 -10.03
C VAL A 341 15.02 -23.44 -11.32
N THR A 342 14.67 -24.08 -12.43
CA THR A 342 14.65 -23.52 -13.79
C THR A 342 13.25 -23.64 -14.36
N MET A 343 12.72 -22.60 -14.99
CA MET A 343 11.43 -22.61 -15.67
C MET A 343 11.56 -22.05 -17.09
N GLU A 344 11.25 -22.89 -18.08
CA GLU A 344 11.41 -22.59 -19.51
C GLU A 344 10.03 -22.65 -20.21
N PHE A 345 9.60 -21.54 -20.79
CA PHE A 345 8.36 -21.43 -21.57
C PHE A 345 8.66 -21.43 -23.07
N LYS A 346 7.77 -22.04 -23.86
CA LYS A 346 7.78 -21.93 -25.33
C LYS A 346 7.03 -20.67 -25.73
N ARG A 347 7.74 -19.68 -26.27
CA ARG A 347 7.17 -18.46 -26.86
C ARG A 347 7.08 -18.64 -28.38
N GLU A 348 5.90 -18.49 -28.98
CA GLU A 348 5.84 -18.29 -30.44
C GLU A 348 6.41 -16.90 -30.76
N LYS A 349 7.28 -16.83 -31.78
CA LYS A 349 8.10 -15.63 -32.02
C LYS A 349 7.31 -14.48 -32.67
N ASP A 350 6.28 -14.83 -33.43
CA ASP A 350 5.33 -13.94 -34.06
C ASP A 350 3.94 -14.51 -33.84
N GLU A 351 3.02 -13.78 -33.21
CA GLU A 351 1.60 -14.17 -33.22
C GLU A 351 1.02 -13.95 -34.62
N ALA A 352 0.00 -14.73 -35.01
CA ALA A 352 -0.56 -14.66 -36.36
C ALA A 352 -1.73 -13.67 -36.38
N THR A 353 -1.45 -12.44 -36.82
CA THR A 353 -2.40 -11.30 -36.84
C THR A 353 -3.62 -11.50 -37.75
N SER A 354 -3.62 -12.55 -38.59
CA SER A 354 -4.73 -12.86 -39.49
C SER A 354 -4.85 -14.36 -39.77
N ILE A 355 -6.09 -14.83 -39.98
CA ILE A 355 -6.39 -16.20 -40.43
C ILE A 355 -5.63 -16.56 -41.72
N LYS A 356 -5.46 -15.60 -42.64
CA LYS A 356 -4.65 -15.80 -43.87
C LYS A 356 -3.18 -16.08 -43.55
N GLU A 357 -2.62 -15.37 -42.58
CA GLU A 357 -1.23 -15.53 -42.15
C GLU A 357 -1.05 -16.87 -41.41
N LEU A 358 -1.96 -17.22 -40.50
CA LEU A 358 -1.96 -18.50 -39.79
C LEU A 358 -2.00 -19.69 -40.78
N LEU A 359 -2.81 -19.58 -41.84
CA LEU A 359 -2.92 -20.59 -42.90
C LEU A 359 -1.65 -20.68 -43.76
N ILE A 360 -1.05 -19.54 -44.14
CA ILE A 360 0.25 -19.50 -44.86
C ILE A 360 1.38 -20.09 -44.01
N ARG A 361 1.51 -19.70 -42.74
CA ARG A 361 2.56 -20.20 -41.83
C ARG A 361 2.42 -21.70 -41.56
N THR A 362 1.18 -22.20 -41.46
CA THR A 362 0.88 -23.63 -41.32
C THR A 362 1.27 -24.43 -42.57
N ILE A 363 0.96 -23.93 -43.77
CA ILE A 363 1.40 -24.55 -45.04
C ILE A 363 2.93 -24.54 -45.18
N LYS A 364 3.60 -23.44 -44.79
CA LYS A 364 5.07 -23.31 -44.86
C LYS A 364 5.84 -24.05 -43.74
N LYS A 365 5.15 -24.61 -42.73
CA LYS A 365 5.73 -25.16 -41.49
C LYS A 365 6.65 -24.16 -40.73
N GLN A 366 6.49 -22.86 -40.94
CA GLN A 366 7.29 -21.83 -40.28
C GLN A 366 6.69 -21.46 -38.92
N ARG A 367 6.83 -22.34 -37.93
CA ARG A 367 6.61 -22.04 -36.51
C ARG A 367 7.94 -22.09 -35.76
N SER A 368 8.59 -20.93 -35.62
CA SER A 368 9.76 -20.77 -34.75
C SER A 368 9.30 -20.54 -33.30
N TYR A 369 9.49 -21.55 -32.47
CA TYR A 369 9.39 -21.43 -31.01
C TYR A 369 10.73 -20.98 -30.44
N GLU A 370 10.71 -19.99 -29.56
CA GLU A 370 11.86 -19.61 -28.74
C GLU A 370 11.66 -20.10 -27.29
N MET A 371 12.73 -20.62 -26.68
CA MET A 371 12.69 -21.06 -25.28
C MET A 371 13.01 -19.87 -24.37
N PHE A 372 11.97 -19.23 -23.81
CA PHE A 372 12.11 -18.16 -22.85
C PHE A 372 12.32 -18.73 -21.43
N LYS A 373 13.45 -18.40 -20.79
CA LYS A 373 13.68 -18.74 -19.38
C LYS A 373 13.06 -17.68 -18.47
N ALA A 374 12.03 -18.06 -17.73
CA ALA A 374 11.44 -17.23 -16.67
C ALA A 374 12.21 -17.38 -15.33
N LEU A 375 12.83 -18.54 -15.10
CA LEU A 375 13.76 -18.80 -13.99
C LEU A 375 14.93 -19.63 -14.50
N ASP A 376 16.14 -19.37 -14.01
CA ASP A 376 17.38 -20.03 -14.45
C ASP A 376 18.35 -20.25 -13.29
N ASP A 377 18.27 -21.46 -12.71
CA ASP A 377 19.10 -21.97 -11.60
C ASP A 377 18.95 -21.20 -10.27
N VAL A 378 17.70 -20.96 -9.84
CA VAL A 378 17.39 -20.30 -8.56
C VAL A 378 17.42 -21.30 -7.41
N SER A 379 18.18 -21.00 -6.35
CA SER A 379 18.22 -21.82 -5.11
C SER A 379 18.27 -20.97 -3.85
N PHE A 380 17.40 -21.22 -2.87
CA PHE A 380 17.40 -20.56 -1.54
C PHE A 380 16.52 -21.32 -0.53
N THR A 381 16.75 -21.10 0.77
CA THR A 381 15.95 -21.68 1.86
C THR A 381 15.22 -20.61 2.67
N VAL A 382 14.05 -21.00 3.19
CA VAL A 382 13.23 -20.27 4.16
C VAL A 382 13.03 -21.14 5.40
N HIS A 383 13.33 -20.60 6.57
CA HIS A 383 13.14 -21.26 7.86
C HIS A 383 11.79 -20.86 8.48
N LYS A 384 11.29 -21.67 9.42
CA LYS A 384 10.00 -21.44 10.07
C LYS A 384 9.97 -20.09 10.79
N GLY A 385 8.93 -19.29 10.51
CA GLY A 385 8.73 -17.95 11.09
C GLY A 385 9.55 -16.84 10.43
N GLU A 386 10.27 -17.11 9.34
CA GLU A 386 10.89 -16.04 8.54
C GLU A 386 9.85 -15.32 7.68
N VAL A 387 10.02 -13.99 7.55
CA VAL A 387 9.29 -13.19 6.57
C VAL A 387 10.26 -12.85 5.44
N VAL A 388 10.02 -13.42 4.25
CA VAL A 388 10.96 -13.40 3.13
C VAL A 388 10.40 -12.56 1.98
N GLY A 389 11.03 -11.41 1.75
CA GLY A 389 10.68 -10.48 0.70
C GLY A 389 11.31 -10.83 -0.65
N ILE A 390 10.52 -11.18 -1.65
CA ILE A 390 10.98 -11.41 -3.03
C ILE A 390 10.85 -10.12 -3.84
N ILE A 391 12.00 -9.57 -4.24
CA ILE A 391 12.12 -8.31 -4.97
C ILE A 391 12.74 -8.51 -6.37
N GLY A 392 12.37 -7.64 -7.32
CA GLY A 392 12.86 -7.69 -8.69
C GLY A 392 11.95 -6.94 -9.67
N THR A 393 12.47 -6.67 -10.87
CA THR A 393 11.75 -5.95 -11.93
C THR A 393 10.53 -6.71 -12.46
N ASN A 394 9.68 -6.04 -13.23
CA ASN A 394 8.54 -6.67 -13.91
C ASN A 394 9.05 -7.69 -14.96
N GLY A 395 8.50 -8.90 -14.93
CA GLY A 395 8.99 -10.03 -15.73
C GLY A 395 10.26 -10.70 -15.20
N SER A 396 10.79 -10.33 -14.02
CA SER A 396 12.00 -10.95 -13.45
C SER A 396 11.85 -12.41 -13.02
N GLY A 397 10.61 -12.90 -12.82
CA GLY A 397 10.30 -14.30 -12.46
C GLY A 397 9.51 -14.48 -11.15
N LYS A 398 9.26 -13.40 -10.38
CA LYS A 398 8.65 -13.42 -9.02
C LYS A 398 7.43 -14.36 -8.89
N SER A 399 6.34 -14.06 -9.60
CA SER A 399 5.10 -14.85 -9.52
C SER A 399 5.20 -16.23 -10.21
N THR A 400 6.20 -16.45 -11.08
CA THR A 400 6.52 -17.81 -11.60
C THR A 400 7.12 -18.68 -10.49
N LEU A 401 8.01 -18.12 -9.67
CA LEU A 401 8.58 -18.80 -8.51
C LEU A 401 7.50 -19.09 -7.45
N LEU A 402 6.64 -18.12 -7.12
CA LEU A 402 5.53 -18.36 -6.18
C LEU A 402 4.63 -19.51 -6.64
N LYS A 403 4.26 -19.56 -7.92
CA LYS A 403 3.46 -20.65 -8.49
C LYS A 403 4.16 -22.02 -8.45
N ILE A 404 5.50 -22.06 -8.41
CA ILE A 404 6.28 -23.29 -8.24
C ILE A 404 6.33 -23.74 -6.77
N ILE A 405 6.43 -22.79 -5.83
CA ILE A 405 6.39 -23.04 -4.39
C ILE A 405 5.00 -23.57 -3.99
N SER A 406 3.93 -22.82 -4.32
CA SER A 406 2.55 -23.24 -4.06
C SER A 406 2.14 -24.52 -4.80
N GLY A 407 2.80 -24.83 -5.92
CA GLY A 407 2.58 -26.05 -6.70
C GLY A 407 1.56 -25.94 -7.82
N VAL A 408 1.04 -24.73 -8.07
CA VAL A 408 0.25 -24.39 -9.27
C VAL A 408 1.04 -24.67 -10.57
N LEU A 409 2.38 -24.62 -10.52
CA LEU A 409 3.28 -24.86 -11.63
C LEU A 409 4.38 -25.87 -11.26
N ALA A 410 4.67 -26.82 -12.15
CA ALA A 410 5.83 -27.69 -12.03
C ALA A 410 7.05 -27.03 -12.71
N PRO A 411 8.24 -27.00 -12.07
CA PRO A 411 9.45 -26.44 -12.67
C PRO A 411 9.97 -27.34 -13.80
N THR A 412 10.70 -26.75 -14.76
CA THR A 412 11.33 -27.51 -15.87
C THR A 412 12.57 -28.29 -15.40
N LYS A 413 13.31 -27.75 -14.44
CA LYS A 413 14.44 -28.42 -13.75
C LYS A 413 14.47 -27.96 -12.28
N GLY A 414 15.12 -28.75 -11.43
CA GLY A 414 15.12 -28.51 -9.98
C GLY A 414 13.81 -28.90 -9.31
N LYS A 415 13.61 -28.46 -8.06
CA LYS A 415 12.39 -28.68 -7.28
C LYS A 415 12.21 -27.59 -6.21
N ALA A 416 10.97 -27.39 -5.76
CA ALA A 416 10.69 -26.76 -4.47
C ALA A 416 10.17 -27.85 -3.52
N VAL A 417 10.75 -27.93 -2.32
CA VAL A 417 10.34 -28.83 -1.24
C VAL A 417 9.66 -27.98 -0.17
N VAL A 418 8.37 -28.22 0.02
CA VAL A 418 7.49 -27.53 0.97
C VAL A 418 6.24 -28.38 1.18
N ASP A 419 5.66 -28.36 2.39
CA ASP A 419 4.35 -28.94 2.62
C ASP A 419 3.26 -28.01 2.06
N ARG A 420 2.76 -28.35 0.88
CA ARG A 420 1.75 -27.55 0.18
C ARG A 420 0.38 -27.54 0.87
N SER A 421 0.11 -28.44 1.81
CA SER A 421 -1.13 -28.40 2.61
C SER A 421 -1.17 -27.24 3.61
N LYS A 422 0.00 -26.63 3.87
CA LYS A 422 0.21 -25.49 4.77
C LYS A 422 0.19 -24.13 4.08
N ILE A 423 0.21 -24.10 2.74
CA ILE A 423 0.35 -22.87 1.96
C ILE A 423 -1.01 -22.23 1.73
N GLN A 424 -1.18 -21.00 2.21
CA GLN A 424 -2.24 -20.09 1.81
C GLN A 424 -1.66 -19.07 0.81
N LEU A 425 -2.07 -19.17 -0.46
CA LEU A 425 -1.69 -18.22 -1.50
C LEU A 425 -2.76 -17.13 -1.61
N LEU A 426 -2.41 -15.89 -1.28
CA LEU A 426 -3.24 -14.72 -1.56
C LEU A 426 -2.88 -14.19 -2.96
N THR A 427 -3.77 -14.48 -3.91
CA THR A 427 -3.83 -13.81 -5.22
C THR A 427 -5.22 -13.20 -5.39
N LEU A 428 -5.28 -11.92 -5.72
CA LEU A 428 -6.55 -11.16 -5.78
C LEU A 428 -7.27 -11.39 -7.11
N GLY A 429 -8.60 -11.34 -7.10
CA GLY A 429 -9.46 -11.53 -8.26
C GLY A 429 -9.44 -12.93 -8.89
N THR A 430 -8.53 -13.82 -8.48
CA THR A 430 -8.43 -15.19 -9.03
C THR A 430 -9.47 -16.11 -8.40
N GLY A 431 -10.42 -16.59 -9.21
CA GLY A 431 -11.46 -17.54 -8.78
C GLY A 431 -12.89 -16.99 -8.84
N PHE A 432 -13.05 -15.69 -9.11
CA PHE A 432 -14.36 -15.07 -9.31
C PHE A 432 -15.02 -15.49 -10.64
N ASP A 433 -16.32 -15.73 -10.59
CA ASP A 433 -17.22 -15.77 -11.75
C ASP A 433 -18.06 -14.50 -11.75
N PHE A 434 -17.86 -13.66 -12.76
CA PHE A 434 -18.51 -12.35 -12.85
C PHE A 434 -20.02 -12.43 -13.12
N GLU A 435 -20.52 -13.56 -13.63
CA GLU A 435 -21.95 -13.80 -13.82
C GLU A 435 -22.65 -14.32 -12.56
N LEU A 436 -21.92 -14.69 -11.50
CA LEU A 436 -22.48 -15.01 -10.19
C LEU A 436 -22.56 -13.77 -9.29
N THR A 437 -23.43 -13.84 -8.28
CA THR A 437 -23.55 -12.79 -7.25
C THR A 437 -22.30 -12.69 -6.37
N GLY A 438 -22.13 -11.58 -5.65
CA GLY A 438 -21.11 -11.45 -4.61
C GLY A 438 -21.21 -12.59 -3.58
N ARG A 439 -22.44 -12.93 -3.15
CA ARG A 439 -22.73 -14.03 -2.22
C ARG A 439 -22.22 -15.36 -2.76
N GLU A 440 -22.61 -15.74 -3.97
CA GLU A 440 -22.17 -16.99 -4.60
C GLU A 440 -20.65 -17.03 -4.79
N ASN A 441 -20.03 -15.89 -5.10
CA ASN A 441 -18.58 -15.77 -5.21
C ASN A 441 -17.83 -15.99 -3.89
N VAL A 442 -18.43 -15.66 -2.73
CA VAL A 442 -17.85 -16.02 -1.41
C VAL A 442 -17.73 -17.53 -1.26
N TYR A 443 -18.79 -18.29 -1.62
CA TYR A 443 -18.76 -19.75 -1.57
C TYR A 443 -17.82 -20.36 -2.62
N LEU A 444 -17.81 -19.83 -3.85
CA LEU A 444 -16.94 -20.31 -4.93
C LEU A 444 -15.45 -20.12 -4.59
N ASN A 445 -15.03 -18.90 -4.24
CA ASN A 445 -13.64 -18.62 -3.88
C ASN A 445 -13.25 -19.33 -2.57
N GLY A 446 -14.15 -19.41 -1.60
CA GLY A 446 -13.93 -20.18 -0.37
C GLY A 446 -13.65 -21.66 -0.63
N ALA A 447 -14.42 -22.29 -1.52
CA ALA A 447 -14.19 -23.68 -1.94
C ALA A 447 -12.89 -23.86 -2.74
N ILE A 448 -12.50 -22.88 -3.58
CA ILE A 448 -11.22 -22.88 -4.30
C ILE A 448 -10.02 -22.77 -3.33
N ILE A 449 -10.16 -22.01 -2.25
CA ILE A 449 -9.16 -21.87 -1.18
C ILE A 449 -9.15 -23.10 -0.24
N GLY A 450 -10.14 -23.98 -0.33
CA GLY A 450 -10.23 -25.23 0.42
C GLY A 450 -10.98 -25.12 1.76
N TYR A 451 -11.77 -24.07 1.96
CA TYR A 451 -12.69 -23.98 3.10
C TYR A 451 -13.92 -24.91 2.88
N THR A 452 -14.51 -25.41 3.97
CA THR A 452 -15.79 -26.11 3.89
C THR A 452 -16.95 -25.13 3.80
N LYS A 453 -18.13 -25.59 3.36
CA LYS A 453 -19.32 -24.73 3.28
C LYS A 453 -19.72 -24.22 4.66
N GLU A 454 -19.63 -25.07 5.68
CA GLU A 454 -20.02 -24.78 7.06
C GLU A 454 -19.15 -23.68 7.68
N PHE A 455 -17.84 -23.67 7.35
CA PHE A 455 -16.93 -22.60 7.77
C PHE A 455 -17.27 -21.27 7.08
N ILE A 456 -17.64 -21.28 5.79
CA ILE A 456 -18.14 -20.08 5.12
C ILE A 456 -19.50 -19.64 5.69
N ASP A 457 -20.42 -20.57 5.98
CA ASP A 457 -21.72 -20.28 6.60
C ASP A 457 -21.54 -19.57 7.96
N GLU A 458 -20.57 -19.99 8.77
CA GLU A 458 -20.21 -19.35 10.05
C GLU A 458 -19.56 -17.97 9.86
N LYS A 459 -18.67 -17.84 8.88
CA LYS A 459 -17.85 -16.64 8.67
C LYS A 459 -18.44 -15.60 7.71
N TYR A 460 -19.55 -15.88 7.03
CA TYR A 460 -20.09 -15.07 5.93
C TYR A 460 -20.24 -13.58 6.31
N GLU A 461 -20.88 -13.27 7.43
CA GLU A 461 -21.10 -11.90 7.88
C GLU A 461 -19.79 -11.16 8.22
N GLU A 462 -18.76 -11.87 8.71
CA GLU A 462 -17.44 -11.28 8.96
C GLU A 462 -16.71 -10.99 7.63
N ILE A 463 -16.84 -11.85 6.61
CA ILE A 463 -16.31 -11.59 5.26
C ILE A 463 -16.95 -10.34 4.67
N VAL A 464 -18.28 -10.25 4.69
CA VAL A 464 -19.02 -9.13 4.10
C VAL A 464 -18.67 -7.82 4.81
N LYS A 465 -18.66 -7.81 6.15
CA LYS A 465 -18.29 -6.63 6.95
C LYS A 465 -16.80 -6.27 6.88
N PHE A 466 -15.92 -7.24 6.61
CA PHE A 466 -14.52 -6.92 6.32
C PHE A 466 -14.40 -6.26 4.94
N ALA A 467 -15.13 -6.74 3.92
CA ALA A 467 -15.15 -6.14 2.59
C ALA A 467 -15.90 -4.79 2.54
N GLU A 468 -16.84 -4.57 3.48
CA GLU A 468 -17.82 -3.47 3.55
C GLU A 468 -18.67 -3.42 2.26
N LEU A 469 -19.35 -4.55 1.99
CA LEU A 469 -20.17 -4.77 0.79
C LEU A 469 -21.60 -5.22 1.11
N GLU A 470 -22.09 -4.94 2.33
CA GLU A 470 -23.39 -5.37 2.87
C GLU A 470 -24.56 -5.14 1.89
N GLY A 471 -24.59 -4.01 1.18
CA GLY A 471 -25.64 -3.69 0.20
C GLY A 471 -25.48 -4.37 -1.17
N PHE A 472 -24.28 -4.84 -1.52
CA PHE A 472 -23.93 -5.30 -2.87
C PHE A 472 -23.89 -6.82 -3.03
N MET A 473 -24.03 -7.60 -1.96
CA MET A 473 -23.80 -9.06 -2.00
C MET A 473 -24.76 -9.84 -2.92
N GLU A 474 -25.97 -9.32 -3.18
CA GLU A 474 -26.93 -9.94 -4.10
C GLU A 474 -26.76 -9.48 -5.56
N GLU A 475 -25.85 -8.53 -5.83
CA GLU A 475 -25.51 -8.11 -7.20
C GLU A 475 -24.46 -9.02 -7.85
N LYS A 476 -24.51 -9.12 -9.19
CA LYS A 476 -23.50 -9.81 -10.01
C LYS A 476 -22.15 -9.12 -9.88
N VAL A 477 -21.07 -9.89 -9.76
CA VAL A 477 -19.72 -9.35 -9.65
C VAL A 477 -19.26 -8.60 -10.91
N ARG A 478 -19.90 -8.80 -12.08
CA ARG A 478 -19.71 -7.94 -13.28
C ARG A 478 -20.11 -6.46 -13.06
N ASN A 479 -20.88 -6.14 -12.02
CA ASN A 479 -21.24 -4.76 -11.65
C ASN A 479 -20.25 -4.15 -10.63
N TYR A 480 -19.35 -4.95 -10.04
CA TYR A 480 -18.43 -4.49 -9.00
C TYR A 480 -17.27 -3.72 -9.61
N SER A 481 -16.85 -2.62 -8.96
CA SER A 481 -15.58 -1.98 -9.31
C SER A 481 -14.40 -2.92 -9.03
N SER A 482 -13.28 -2.70 -9.73
CA SER A 482 -12.02 -3.41 -9.47
C SER A 482 -11.57 -3.33 -8.00
N GLY A 483 -11.91 -2.22 -7.32
CA GLY A 483 -11.80 -2.08 -5.87
C GLY A 483 -12.66 -3.07 -5.09
N MET A 484 -13.98 -3.09 -5.32
CA MET A 484 -14.92 -4.00 -4.65
C MET A 484 -14.56 -5.49 -4.83
N VAL A 485 -14.19 -5.91 -6.05
CA VAL A 485 -13.72 -7.29 -6.33
C VAL A 485 -12.49 -7.64 -5.49
N SER A 486 -11.53 -6.72 -5.42
CA SER A 486 -10.29 -6.94 -4.68
C SER A 486 -10.50 -6.91 -3.16
N ARG A 487 -11.39 -6.04 -2.67
CA ARG A 487 -11.82 -5.98 -1.25
C ARG A 487 -12.49 -7.28 -0.82
N LEU A 488 -13.41 -7.81 -1.62
CA LEU A 488 -14.08 -9.09 -1.36
C LEU A 488 -13.10 -10.27 -1.43
N GLY A 489 -12.24 -10.30 -2.45
CA GLY A 489 -11.21 -11.34 -2.59
C GLY A 489 -10.25 -11.38 -1.40
N PHE A 490 -9.81 -10.20 -0.93
CA PHE A 490 -8.98 -10.09 0.27
C PHE A 490 -9.72 -10.58 1.52
N ALA A 491 -10.98 -10.17 1.71
CA ALA A 491 -11.79 -10.56 2.86
C ALA A 491 -11.97 -12.08 2.96
N ILE A 492 -12.35 -12.74 1.86
CA ILE A 492 -12.48 -14.21 1.78
C ILE A 492 -11.13 -14.88 2.07
N ALA A 493 -10.06 -14.39 1.45
CA ALA A 493 -8.76 -15.04 1.54
C ALA A 493 -8.02 -14.81 2.88
N THR A 494 -8.45 -13.84 3.70
CA THR A 494 -7.87 -13.54 5.03
C THR A 494 -8.82 -13.78 6.21
N ILE A 495 -9.91 -14.53 6.00
CA ILE A 495 -10.93 -14.83 7.04
C ILE A 495 -10.52 -15.93 8.03
N ARG A 496 -9.55 -16.76 7.66
CA ARG A 496 -9.09 -17.89 8.47
C ARG A 496 -8.02 -17.46 9.47
N ASP A 497 -8.00 -18.13 10.62
CA ASP A 497 -6.91 -18.04 11.60
C ASP A 497 -5.55 -18.31 10.97
N THR A 498 -4.51 -17.89 11.69
CA THR A 498 -3.11 -17.80 11.23
C THR A 498 -2.63 -19.04 10.46
N PRO A 499 -2.29 -18.94 9.16
CA PRO A 499 -1.75 -20.06 8.38
C PRO A 499 -0.31 -20.38 8.77
N GLU A 500 0.16 -21.61 8.55
CA GLU A 500 1.58 -21.92 8.77
C GLU A 500 2.49 -21.28 7.71
N ILE A 501 2.08 -21.26 6.44
CA ILE A 501 2.81 -20.60 5.35
C ILE A 501 1.87 -19.66 4.58
N LEU A 502 2.17 -18.37 4.58
CA LEU A 502 1.41 -17.33 3.87
C LEU A 502 2.20 -16.84 2.66
N ILE A 503 1.55 -16.69 1.50
CA ILE A 503 2.17 -16.12 0.30
C ILE A 503 1.34 -14.91 -0.17
N LEU A 504 2.00 -13.76 -0.29
CA LEU A 504 1.43 -12.47 -0.69
C LEU A 504 1.97 -12.07 -2.07
N ASP A 505 1.19 -12.24 -3.15
CA ASP A 505 1.59 -11.83 -4.52
C ASP A 505 1.05 -10.41 -4.82
N GLU A 506 1.82 -9.39 -4.45
CA GLU A 506 1.53 -7.94 -4.63
C GLU A 506 0.25 -7.41 -3.93
N VAL A 507 -0.36 -8.19 -3.03
CA VAL A 507 -1.66 -7.94 -2.35
C VAL A 507 -1.67 -6.86 -1.24
N LEU A 508 -0.69 -5.96 -1.18
CA LEU A 508 -0.56 -4.94 -0.13
C LEU A 508 -1.09 -3.54 -0.53
N SER A 509 -1.48 -3.35 -1.79
CA SER A 509 -1.94 -2.06 -2.34
C SER A 509 -3.38 -2.16 -2.86
N VAL A 510 -4.28 -2.64 -2.00
CA VAL A 510 -5.65 -3.04 -2.37
C VAL A 510 -6.68 -2.00 -1.95
N GLY A 511 -7.46 -1.53 -2.93
CA GLY A 511 -8.51 -0.54 -2.69
C GLY A 511 -7.95 0.83 -2.32
N ASP A 512 -8.83 1.63 -1.71
CA ASP A 512 -8.55 2.94 -1.14
C ASP A 512 -7.58 2.89 0.07
N MET A 513 -7.11 4.06 0.51
CA MET A 513 -6.14 4.14 1.62
C MET A 513 -6.67 3.57 2.94
N PHE A 514 -7.98 3.64 3.21
CA PHE A 514 -8.56 3.09 4.43
C PHE A 514 -8.55 1.56 4.37
N PHE A 515 -8.98 0.97 3.25
CA PHE A 515 -8.90 -0.48 3.03
C PHE A 515 -7.46 -0.99 2.97
N GLN A 516 -6.49 -0.21 2.46
CA GLN A 516 -5.07 -0.55 2.54
C GLN A 516 -4.55 -0.56 3.98
N LYS A 517 -4.95 0.41 4.82
CA LYS A 517 -4.64 0.42 6.26
C LYS A 517 -5.25 -0.82 6.97
N LYS A 518 -6.53 -1.13 6.70
CA LYS A 518 -7.27 -2.31 7.21
C LYS A 518 -6.61 -3.64 6.78
N SER A 519 -6.24 -3.75 5.50
CA SER A 519 -5.56 -4.92 4.92
C SER A 519 -4.16 -5.12 5.48
N THR A 520 -3.40 -4.03 5.65
CA THR A 520 -2.07 -4.05 6.26
C THR A 520 -2.12 -4.47 7.73
N ALA A 521 -3.14 -4.04 8.48
CA ALA A 521 -3.37 -4.49 9.85
C ALA A 521 -3.65 -6.01 9.89
N ARG A 522 -4.61 -6.51 9.09
CA ARG A 522 -4.93 -7.94 9.00
C ARG A 522 -3.73 -8.80 8.58
N ILE A 523 -2.90 -8.34 7.63
CA ILE A 523 -1.67 -9.04 7.26
C ILE A 523 -0.65 -9.05 8.42
N LYS A 524 -0.50 -7.96 9.17
CA LYS A 524 0.38 -7.93 10.35
C LYS A 524 -0.13 -8.83 11.48
N GLU A 525 -1.43 -8.95 11.69
CA GLU A 525 -2.04 -9.93 12.59
C GLU A 525 -1.67 -11.37 12.19
N MET A 526 -1.78 -11.70 10.89
CA MET A 526 -1.38 -13.01 10.35
C MET A 526 0.14 -13.27 10.45
N MET A 527 0.99 -12.25 10.24
CA MET A 527 2.44 -12.37 10.41
C MET A 527 2.83 -12.61 11.88
N ASN A 528 2.23 -11.87 12.81
CA ASN A 528 2.57 -11.91 14.24
C ASN A 528 2.20 -13.24 14.92
N GLY A 529 1.35 -14.08 14.32
CA GLY A 529 1.01 -15.41 14.82
C GLY A 529 2.10 -16.49 14.65
N GLY A 530 3.28 -16.12 14.12
CA GLY A 530 4.41 -17.06 13.92
C GLY A 530 4.43 -17.77 12.57
N SER A 531 3.68 -17.26 11.59
CA SER A 531 3.65 -17.73 10.20
C SER A 531 5.00 -17.56 9.51
N THR A 532 5.37 -18.49 8.64
CA THR A 532 6.36 -18.22 7.58
C THR A 532 5.69 -17.45 6.46
N VAL A 533 6.24 -16.32 6.02
CA VAL A 533 5.54 -15.44 5.06
C VAL A 533 6.44 -15.10 3.86
N LEU A 534 5.96 -15.33 2.65
CA LEU A 534 6.59 -14.90 1.40
C LEU A 534 5.88 -13.65 0.87
N ILE A 535 6.61 -12.52 0.76
CA ILE A 535 6.06 -11.25 0.27
C ILE A 535 6.67 -10.89 -1.07
N VAL A 536 5.90 -10.90 -2.15
CA VAL A 536 6.30 -10.27 -3.41
C VAL A 536 5.87 -8.82 -3.41
N SER A 537 6.83 -7.91 -3.58
CA SER A 537 6.57 -6.48 -3.79
C SER A 537 7.65 -5.85 -4.64
N HIS A 538 7.27 -4.79 -5.38
CA HIS A 538 8.22 -3.87 -6.02
C HIS A 538 8.67 -2.76 -5.06
N SER A 539 7.99 -2.55 -3.93
CA SER A 539 8.29 -1.49 -2.97
C SER A 539 9.40 -1.89 -1.99
N THR A 540 10.54 -1.20 -2.05
CA THR A 540 11.67 -1.45 -1.14
C THR A 540 11.37 -1.09 0.31
N SER A 541 10.49 -0.13 0.58
CA SER A 541 10.08 0.22 1.96
C SER A 541 9.22 -0.88 2.58
N VAL A 542 8.31 -1.48 1.81
CA VAL A 542 7.52 -2.66 2.25
C VAL A 542 8.44 -3.82 2.61
N ILE A 543 9.44 -4.11 1.77
CA ILE A 543 10.40 -5.20 2.05
C ILE A 543 11.23 -4.90 3.31
N LYS A 544 11.85 -3.71 3.41
CA LYS A 544 12.68 -3.34 4.58
C LYS A 544 11.88 -3.33 5.89
N SER A 545 10.66 -2.77 5.90
CA SER A 545 9.88 -2.56 7.14
C SER A 545 9.12 -3.79 7.64
N ASN A 546 9.04 -4.88 6.87
CA ASN A 546 8.20 -6.04 7.22
C ASN A 546 8.92 -7.40 7.09
N CYS A 547 10.05 -7.50 6.38
CA CYS A 547 10.74 -8.77 6.16
C CYS A 547 11.91 -8.98 7.12
N THR A 548 12.25 -10.24 7.43
CA THR A 548 13.49 -10.64 8.13
C THR A 548 14.59 -11.09 7.16
N LYS A 549 14.24 -11.37 5.90
CA LYS A 549 15.16 -11.75 4.83
C LYS A 549 14.64 -11.21 3.50
N ALA A 550 15.51 -10.89 2.56
CA ALA A 550 15.15 -10.54 1.20
C ALA A 550 15.84 -11.45 0.17
N VAL A 551 15.17 -11.66 -0.97
CA VAL A 551 15.55 -12.51 -2.10
C VAL A 551 15.39 -11.69 -3.37
N TRP A 552 16.50 -11.29 -3.99
CA TRP A 552 16.48 -10.51 -5.24
C TRP A 552 16.62 -11.42 -6.46
N ILE A 553 15.63 -11.37 -7.35
CA ILE A 553 15.60 -12.10 -8.62
C ILE A 553 15.55 -11.08 -9.76
N GLU A 554 16.44 -11.24 -10.75
CA GLU A 554 16.53 -10.32 -11.89
C GLU A 554 16.87 -11.09 -13.18
N LYS A 555 15.96 -11.00 -14.16
CA LYS A 555 15.99 -11.74 -15.44
C LYS A 555 16.10 -13.26 -15.22
N GLY A 556 15.23 -13.78 -14.37
CA GLY A 556 15.13 -15.20 -14.01
C GLY A 556 16.25 -15.72 -13.10
N LYS A 557 17.24 -14.89 -12.75
CA LYS A 557 18.41 -15.31 -11.96
C LYS A 557 18.37 -14.72 -10.56
N LEU A 558 18.71 -15.54 -9.58
CA LEU A 558 19.01 -15.08 -8.23
C LEU A 558 20.23 -14.14 -8.25
N ARG A 559 20.14 -13.02 -7.54
CA ARG A 559 21.21 -12.00 -7.46
C ARG A 559 21.78 -11.83 -6.07
N ALA A 560 20.92 -11.80 -5.06
CA ALA A 560 21.29 -11.72 -3.66
C ALA A 560 20.23 -12.37 -2.77
N VAL A 561 20.67 -12.90 -1.63
CA VAL A 561 19.83 -13.32 -0.51
C VAL A 561 20.52 -12.85 0.77
N GLY A 562 19.77 -12.31 1.72
CA GLY A 562 20.30 -11.81 2.99
C GLY A 562 19.42 -10.73 3.62
N GLU A 563 20.03 -9.86 4.44
CA GLU A 563 19.34 -8.78 5.15
C GLU A 563 18.56 -7.84 4.19
N PRO A 564 17.32 -7.44 4.53
CA PRO A 564 16.48 -6.58 3.69
C PRO A 564 17.15 -5.29 3.24
N GLU A 565 17.83 -4.56 4.13
CA GLU A 565 18.51 -3.30 3.81
C GLU A 565 19.58 -3.51 2.73
N MET A 566 20.47 -4.50 2.93
CA MET A 566 21.56 -4.77 2.00
C MET A 566 21.07 -5.20 0.61
N VAL A 567 20.07 -6.08 0.57
CA VAL A 567 19.51 -6.58 -0.70
C VAL A 567 18.73 -5.48 -1.43
N CYS A 568 17.91 -4.70 -0.73
CA CYS A 568 17.20 -3.58 -1.34
C CYS A 568 18.14 -2.44 -1.75
N GLU A 569 19.20 -2.15 -0.98
CA GLU A 569 20.23 -1.20 -1.40
C GLU A 569 20.98 -1.65 -2.66
N ALA A 570 21.27 -2.95 -2.79
CA ALA A 570 21.90 -3.49 -4.00
C ALA A 570 20.96 -3.40 -5.22
N TYR A 571 19.67 -3.64 -5.01
CA TYR A 571 18.63 -3.46 -6.04
C TYR A 571 18.45 -1.99 -6.45
N GLN A 572 18.48 -1.05 -5.50
CA GLN A 572 18.36 0.40 -5.75
C GLN A 572 19.58 1.03 -6.46
N LYS A 573 20.65 0.25 -6.70
CA LYS A 573 21.90 0.69 -7.37
C LYS A 573 22.07 0.08 -8.78
N MET A 574 21.02 -0.54 -9.32
CA MET A 574 20.95 -1.11 -10.68
C MET A 574 20.48 -0.08 -11.71
#